data_AF-A0A1B5DM57-F1
#
_entry.id   AF-A0A1B5DM57-F1
#
_cell.length_a   1.000
_cell.length_b   1.000
_cell.length_c   1.000
_cell.angle_alpha   90.00
_cell.angle_beta   90.00
_cell.angle_gamma   90.00
#
_symmetry.space_group_name_H-M   'P 1'
#
loop_
_entity.id
_entity.type
_entity.pdbx_description
1 polymer ?
#
loop_
_entity_poly.entity_id
_entity_poly.type
_entity_poly.pdbx_seq_one_letter_code
_entity_poly.pdbx_strand_id
1 'polypeptide(L)'
;MTAFSLAYTLHVLAALIWVGGMFFAWMILRPAAMAALEGPARLKLWANVFQRFFVWVWVAVLILPISGVGLLHLRFNGFETAPRYVQVMMGLYLVMTALFIRIQALKFPALKAAVAAEDWPAGAATLGQIRKLVGINLIVGLVVVAVASARPML
;
A
#
# COMPACT_ATOMS: atom_id res chain seq x y z
N MET A 1 22.99 12.03 -12.91
CA MET A 1 22.58 10.85 -12.11
C MET A 1 22.77 9.60 -12.94
N THR A 2 23.26 8.50 -12.37
CA THR A 2 23.32 7.22 -13.10
C THR A 2 21.91 6.62 -13.24
N ALA A 3 21.71 5.74 -14.22
CA ALA A 3 20.45 5.01 -14.39
C ALA A 3 20.06 4.22 -13.12
N PHE A 4 21.06 3.63 -12.44
CA PHE A 4 20.88 2.94 -11.17
C PHE A 4 20.34 3.89 -10.08
N SER A 5 20.98 5.05 -9.87
CA SER A 5 20.55 6.01 -8.84
C SER A 5 19.13 6.50 -9.08
N LEU A 6 18.75 6.78 -10.33
CA LEU A 6 17.39 7.20 -10.67
C LEU A 6 16.37 6.10 -10.36
N ALA A 7 16.62 4.86 -10.83
CA ALA A 7 15.74 3.73 -10.58
C ALA A 7 15.59 3.46 -9.08
N TYR A 8 16.69 3.52 -8.32
CA TYR A 8 16.69 3.32 -6.87
C TYR A 8 15.89 4.40 -6.14
N THR A 9 16.09 5.67 -6.49
CA THR A 9 15.33 6.79 -5.90
C THR A 9 13.83 6.64 -6.15
N LEU A 10 13.42 6.34 -7.39
CA LEU A 10 12.01 6.14 -7.71
C LEU A 10 11.42 4.93 -6.97
N HIS A 11 12.17 3.84 -6.86
CA HIS A 11 11.75 2.65 -6.13
C HIS A 11 11.47 2.96 -4.65
N VAL A 12 12.41 3.65 -3.98
CA VAL A 12 12.28 4.01 -2.57
C VAL A 12 11.15 5.01 -2.36
N LEU A 13 10.98 6.01 -3.23
CA LEU A 13 9.87 6.96 -3.13
C LEU A 13 8.51 6.28 -3.30
N ALA A 14 8.38 5.33 -4.23
CA ALA A 14 7.15 4.56 -4.40
C ALA A 14 6.81 3.72 -3.14
N ALA A 15 7.82 3.06 -2.56
CA ALA A 15 7.66 2.31 -1.32
C ALA A 15 7.27 3.23 -0.15
N LEU A 16 7.93 4.38 -0.03
CA LEU A 16 7.64 5.39 1.00
C LEU A 16 6.21 5.91 0.91
N ILE A 17 5.75 6.29 -0.28
CA ILE A 17 4.39 6.82 -0.49
C ILE A 17 3.35 5.77 -0.11
N TRP A 18 3.53 4.52 -0.53
CA TRP A 18 2.55 3.48 -0.27
C TRP A 18 2.56 3.05 1.21
N VAL A 19 3.70 2.62 1.74
CA VAL A 19 3.81 2.14 3.14
C VAL A 19 3.58 3.28 4.12
N GLY A 20 4.20 4.44 3.90
CA GLY A 20 4.02 5.63 4.72
C GLY A 20 2.59 6.17 4.69
N GLY A 21 1.93 6.16 3.54
CA GLY A 21 0.52 6.54 3.42
C GLY A 21 -0.41 5.59 4.19
N MET A 22 -0.16 4.28 4.13
CA MET A 22 -0.89 3.31 4.96
C MET A 22 -0.64 3.52 6.46
N PHE A 23 0.61 3.78 6.85
CA PHE A 23 0.97 4.08 8.24
C PHE A 23 0.23 5.31 8.74
N PHE A 24 0.29 6.42 7.98
CA PHE A 24 -0.43 7.65 8.31
C PHE A 24 -1.93 7.42 8.42
N ALA A 25 -2.54 6.74 7.45
CA ALA A 25 -3.96 6.42 7.47
C ALA A 25 -4.35 5.63 8.73
N TRP A 26 -3.54 4.65 9.12
CA TRP A 26 -3.84 3.74 10.22
C TRP A 26 -3.61 4.34 11.61
N MET A 27 -2.44 4.94 11.79
CA MET A 27 -1.94 5.39 13.10
C MET A 27 -2.35 6.82 13.43
N ILE A 28 -2.55 7.67 12.41
CA ILE A 28 -2.75 9.11 12.63
C ILE A 28 -4.16 9.52 12.22
N LEU A 29 -4.52 9.33 10.95
CA LEU A 29 -5.79 9.80 10.42
C LEU A 29 -6.98 9.11 11.09
N ARG A 30 -6.90 7.80 11.33
CA ARG A 30 -7.99 7.05 11.96
C ARG A 30 -8.36 7.58 13.36
N PRO A 31 -7.44 7.65 14.33
CA PRO A 31 -7.79 8.17 15.66
C PRO A 31 -8.21 9.64 15.59
N ALA A 32 -7.58 10.46 14.76
CA ALA A 32 -7.98 11.85 14.57
C ALA A 32 -9.42 11.98 14.04
N ALA A 33 -9.77 11.23 12.99
CA ALA A 33 -11.13 11.21 12.45
C ALA A 33 -12.15 10.62 13.44
N MET A 34 -11.71 9.79 14.38
CA MET A 34 -12.58 9.25 15.42
C MET A 34 -12.90 10.25 16.53
N ALA A 35 -11.93 11.10 16.87
CA ALA A 35 -12.11 12.15 17.86
C ALA A 35 -12.87 13.36 17.28
N ALA A 36 -12.65 13.68 16.00
CA ALA A 36 -13.14 14.92 15.41
C ALA A 36 -14.48 14.80 14.66
N LEU A 37 -14.90 13.59 14.25
CA LEU A 37 -16.06 13.42 13.36
C LEU A 37 -17.05 12.37 13.86
N GLU A 38 -18.33 12.68 13.71
CA GLU A 38 -19.43 11.76 13.96
C GLU A 38 -19.68 10.79 12.79
N GLY A 39 -20.44 9.72 13.05
CA GLY A 39 -20.56 8.51 12.22
C GLY A 39 -20.56 8.73 10.70
N PRO A 40 -21.55 9.44 10.12
CA PRO A 40 -21.66 9.65 8.68
C PRO A 40 -20.52 10.49 8.09
N ALA A 41 -20.11 11.57 8.77
CA ALA A 41 -19.05 12.46 8.30
C ALA A 41 -17.71 11.72 8.17
N ARG A 42 -17.42 10.83 9.12
CA ARG A 42 -16.25 9.95 9.09
C ARG A 42 -16.27 8.98 7.90
N LEU A 43 -17.42 8.40 7.55
CA LEU A 43 -17.53 7.51 6.38
C LEU A 43 -17.31 8.28 5.07
N LYS A 44 -17.90 9.48 4.94
CA LYS A 44 -17.69 10.38 3.79
C LYS A 44 -16.23 10.80 3.66
N LEU A 45 -15.54 11.10 4.76
CA LEU A 45 -14.10 11.38 4.77
C LEU A 45 -13.30 10.19 4.23
N TRP A 46 -13.53 8.99 4.76
CA TRP A 46 -12.77 7.80 4.34
C TRP A 46 -12.98 7.43 2.87
N ALA A 47 -14.22 7.54 2.36
CA ALA A 47 -14.48 7.33 0.94
C ALA A 47 -13.66 8.30 0.06
N ASN A 48 -13.57 9.57 0.48
CA ASN A 48 -12.81 10.60 -0.20
C ASN A 48 -11.28 10.42 -0.10
N VAL A 49 -10.79 9.99 1.06
CA VAL A 49 -9.35 9.73 1.29
C VAL A 49 -8.90 8.54 0.44
N PHE A 50 -9.63 7.43 0.48
CA PHE A 50 -9.30 6.24 -0.31
C PHE A 50 -9.32 6.54 -1.82
N GLN A 51 -10.31 7.30 -2.30
CA GLN A 51 -10.37 7.68 -3.72
C GLN A 51 -9.08 8.36 -4.20
N ARG A 52 -8.53 9.28 -3.42
CA ARG A 52 -7.32 10.03 -3.77
C ARG A 52 -6.06 9.19 -3.55
N PHE A 53 -5.98 8.50 -2.42
CA PHE A 53 -4.79 7.71 -2.07
C PHE A 53 -4.59 6.52 -3.01
N PHE A 54 -5.66 5.85 -3.45
CA PHE A 54 -5.54 4.69 -4.32
C PHE A 54 -4.97 5.00 -5.70
N VAL A 55 -5.10 6.24 -6.20
CA VAL A 55 -4.38 6.68 -7.41
C VAL A 55 -2.88 6.60 -7.19
N TRP A 56 -2.38 7.10 -6.05
CA TRP A 56 -0.96 7.02 -5.69
C TRP A 56 -0.49 5.59 -5.43
N VAL A 57 -1.36 4.74 -4.88
CA VAL A 57 -1.04 3.32 -4.71
C VAL A 57 -0.89 2.64 -6.07
N TRP A 58 -1.75 2.93 -7.06
CA TRP A 58 -1.58 2.42 -8.42
C TRP A 58 -0.26 2.88 -9.06
N VAL A 59 0.11 4.14 -8.87
CA VAL A 59 1.43 4.65 -9.31
C VAL A 59 2.56 3.85 -8.66
N ALA A 60 2.48 3.57 -7.35
CA ALA A 60 3.48 2.75 -6.66
C ALA A 60 3.51 1.29 -7.16
N VAL A 61 2.34 0.68 -7.41
CA VAL A 61 2.19 -0.67 -7.98
C VAL A 61 2.82 -0.78 -9.37
N LEU A 62 2.90 0.30 -10.14
CA LEU A 62 3.59 0.28 -11.44
C LEU A 62 5.09 0.56 -11.27
N ILE A 63 5.44 1.59 -10.49
CA ILE A 63 6.85 2.01 -10.35
C ILE A 63 7.69 0.93 -9.67
N LEU A 64 7.20 0.27 -8.62
CA LEU A 64 7.96 -0.71 -7.85
C LEU A 64 8.48 -1.89 -8.70
N PRO A 65 7.66 -2.61 -9.49
CA PRO A 65 8.17 -3.70 -10.32
C PRO A 65 9.06 -3.18 -11.47
N ILE A 66 8.70 -2.07 -12.14
CA ILE A 66 9.51 -1.53 -13.24
C ILE A 66 10.91 -1.17 -12.74
N SER A 67 10.99 -0.40 -11.65
CA SER A 67 12.27 0.00 -11.04
C SER A 67 12.99 -1.19 -10.41
N GLY A 68 12.28 -2.12 -9.75
CA GLY A 68 12.85 -3.31 -9.12
C GLY A 68 13.52 -4.24 -10.13
N VAL A 69 12.85 -4.52 -11.25
CA VAL A 69 13.42 -5.31 -12.35
C VAL A 69 14.60 -4.59 -12.99
N GLY A 70 14.54 -3.27 -13.17
CA GLY A 70 15.68 -2.48 -13.63
C GLY A 70 16.89 -2.61 -12.70
N LEU A 71 16.69 -2.50 -11.38
CA LEU A 71 17.74 -2.65 -10.37
C LEU A 71 18.33 -4.07 -10.34
N LEU A 72 17.51 -5.09 -10.56
CA LEU A 72 17.95 -6.49 -10.67
C LEU A 72 18.94 -6.68 -11.83
N HIS A 73 18.62 -6.17 -13.01
CA HIS A 73 19.49 -6.28 -14.18
C HIS A 73 20.76 -5.45 -14.02
N LEU A 74 20.65 -4.22 -13.51
CA LEU A 74 21.80 -3.30 -13.37
C LEU A 74 22.79 -3.74 -12.28
N ARG A 75 22.33 -4.42 -11.23
CA ARG A 75 23.17 -4.75 -10.06
C ARG A 75 23.54 -6.22 -9.95
N PHE A 76 22.62 -7.11 -10.29
CA PHE A 76 22.81 -8.54 -10.08
C PHE A 76 23.03 -9.29 -11.38
N ASN A 77 22.83 -8.69 -12.56
CA ASN A 77 22.87 -9.38 -13.87
C ASN A 77 21.74 -10.41 -14.05
N GLY A 78 20.58 -10.17 -13.41
CA GLY A 78 19.38 -10.99 -13.59
C GLY A 78 18.74 -11.48 -12.28
N PHE A 79 17.71 -12.32 -12.41
CA PHE A 79 16.99 -12.91 -11.28
C PHE A 79 17.74 -14.08 -10.61
N GLU A 80 18.52 -14.84 -11.39
CA GLU A 80 19.20 -16.06 -10.92
C GLU A 80 20.31 -15.77 -9.90
N THR A 81 20.94 -14.62 -10.04
CA THR A 81 22.05 -14.12 -9.21
C THR A 81 21.58 -13.18 -8.10
N ALA A 82 20.28 -12.88 -8.04
CA ALA A 82 19.71 -11.99 -7.04
C ALA A 82 19.72 -12.66 -5.65
N PRO A 83 20.14 -11.96 -4.59
CA PRO A 83 20.09 -12.49 -3.23
C PRO A 83 18.67 -12.90 -2.82
N ARG A 84 18.56 -13.91 -1.95
CA ARG A 84 17.26 -14.44 -1.48
C ARG A 84 16.33 -13.39 -0.89
N TYR A 85 16.87 -12.39 -0.18
CA TYR A 85 16.05 -11.32 0.39
C TYR A 85 15.32 -10.51 -0.69
N VAL A 86 15.86 -10.40 -1.91
CA VAL A 86 15.20 -9.71 -3.03
C VAL A 86 14.00 -10.52 -3.53
N GLN A 87 14.13 -11.85 -3.60
CA GLN A 87 13.03 -12.75 -3.94
C GLN A 87 11.90 -12.67 -2.88
N VAL A 88 12.27 -12.59 -1.60
CA VAL A 88 11.31 -12.35 -0.50
C VAL A 88 10.60 -11.01 -0.68
N MET A 89 11.32 -9.92 -0.99
CA MET A 89 10.71 -8.61 -1.27
C MET A 89 9.70 -8.69 -2.43
N MET A 90 10.02 -9.39 -3.51
CA MET A 90 9.09 -9.60 -4.62
C MET A 90 7.84 -10.39 -4.21
N GLY A 91 8.01 -11.48 -3.46
CA GLY A 91 6.88 -12.29 -2.98
C GLY A 91 5.95 -11.49 -2.07
N LEU A 92 6.51 -10.73 -1.13
CA LEU A 92 5.73 -9.86 -0.24
C LEU A 92 5.04 -8.73 -1.01
N TYR A 93 5.68 -8.15 -2.02
CA TYR A 93 5.07 -7.16 -2.91
C TYR A 93 3.83 -7.71 -3.63
N LEU A 94 3.88 -8.95 -4.11
CA LEU A 94 2.72 -9.60 -4.74
C LEU A 94 1.56 -9.77 -3.75
N VAL A 95 1.87 -10.15 -2.50
CA VAL A 95 0.87 -10.22 -1.42
C VAL A 95 0.24 -8.85 -1.17
N MET A 96 1.04 -7.79 -1.05
CA MET A 96 0.55 -6.42 -0.85
C MET A 96 -0.36 -5.96 -1.99
N THR A 97 0.03 -6.25 -3.22
CA THR A 97 -0.71 -5.91 -4.43
C THR A 97 -2.05 -6.66 -4.49
N ALA A 98 -2.05 -7.96 -4.17
CA ALA A 98 -3.28 -8.76 -4.12
C ALA A 98 -4.26 -8.22 -3.07
N LEU A 99 -3.78 -7.85 -1.88
CA LEU A 99 -4.58 -7.21 -0.84
C LEU A 99 -5.16 -5.88 -1.33
N PHE A 100 -4.35 -5.04 -1.97
CA PHE A 100 -4.80 -3.77 -2.53
C PHE A 100 -5.87 -3.95 -3.61
N ILE A 101 -5.66 -4.86 -4.57
CA ILE A 101 -6.65 -5.16 -5.62
C ILE A 101 -7.96 -5.63 -4.99
N ARG A 102 -7.92 -6.51 -3.98
CA ARG A 102 -9.12 -6.96 -3.26
C ARG A 102 -9.86 -5.79 -2.60
N ILE A 103 -9.14 -4.85 -1.99
CA ILE A 103 -9.74 -3.65 -1.40
C ILE A 103 -10.37 -2.77 -2.49
N GLN A 104 -9.60 -2.44 -3.53
CA GLN A 104 -9.98 -1.52 -4.60
C GLN A 104 -11.16 -2.04 -5.43
N ALA A 105 -11.17 -3.33 -5.78
CA ALA A 105 -12.15 -3.91 -6.69
C ALA A 105 -13.44 -4.32 -5.96
N LEU A 106 -13.36 -4.83 -4.73
CA LEU A 106 -14.52 -5.41 -4.04
C LEU A 106 -15.07 -4.54 -2.92
N LYS A 107 -14.19 -3.94 -2.10
CA LYS A 107 -14.62 -3.28 -0.86
C LYS A 107 -14.84 -1.79 -1.03
N PHE A 108 -14.01 -1.13 -1.83
CA PHE A 108 -14.14 0.30 -2.06
C PHE A 108 -15.42 0.70 -2.83
N PRO A 109 -15.84 -0.02 -3.89
CA PRO A 109 -17.13 0.26 -4.55
C PRO A 109 -18.31 0.02 -3.60
N ALA A 110 -18.26 -1.03 -2.79
CA ALA A 110 -19.29 -1.32 -1.79
C ALA A 110 -19.38 -0.20 -0.73
N LEU A 111 -18.25 0.33 -0.26
CA LEU A 111 -18.24 1.47 0.65
C LEU A 111 -18.86 2.71 -0.01
N LYS A 112 -18.48 3.02 -1.26
CA LYS A 112 -19.03 4.17 -2.00
C LYS A 112 -20.54 4.04 -2.19
N ALA A 113 -21.01 2.85 -2.56
CA ALA A 113 -22.44 2.57 -2.73
C ALA A 113 -23.21 2.77 -1.42
N ALA A 114 -22.72 2.22 -0.30
CA ALA A 114 -23.36 2.39 1.00
C ALA A 114 -23.39 3.87 1.44
N VAL A 115 -22.31 4.62 1.22
CA VAL A 115 -22.28 6.06 1.53
C VAL A 115 -23.23 6.87 0.64
N ALA A 116 -23.37 6.51 -0.65
CA ALA A 116 -24.28 7.17 -1.57
C ALA A 116 -25.75 6.87 -1.26
N ALA A 117 -26.04 5.66 -0.78
CA ALA A 117 -27.38 5.24 -0.33
C ALA A 117 -27.70 5.65 1.12
N GLU A 118 -26.76 6.32 1.81
CA GLU A 118 -26.85 6.69 3.23
C GLU A 118 -27.08 5.48 4.19
N ASP A 119 -26.68 4.29 3.76
CA ASP A 119 -26.66 3.07 4.57
C ASP A 119 -25.42 3.06 5.48
N TRP A 120 -25.50 3.81 6.58
CA TRP A 120 -24.41 3.96 7.53
C TRP A 120 -24.00 2.66 8.21
N PRO A 121 -24.91 1.74 8.61
CA PRO A 121 -24.54 0.44 9.14
C PRO A 121 -23.70 -0.39 8.15
N ALA A 122 -24.13 -0.52 6.89
CA ALA A 122 -23.37 -1.27 5.89
C ALA A 122 -22.04 -0.59 5.54
N GLY A 123 -22.03 0.75 5.48
CA GLY A 123 -20.82 1.53 5.28
C GLY A 123 -19.78 1.33 6.39
N ALA A 124 -20.21 1.33 7.65
CA ALA A 124 -19.35 1.10 8.81
C ALA A 124 -18.78 -0.33 8.82
N ALA A 125 -19.60 -1.33 8.51
CA ALA A 125 -19.16 -2.72 8.39
C ALA A 125 -18.10 -2.88 7.29
N THR A 126 -18.35 -2.30 6.11
CA THR A 126 -17.41 -2.35 4.97
C THR A 126 -16.11 -1.62 5.27
N LEU A 127 -16.18 -0.43 5.90
CA LEU A 127 -14.98 0.29 6.34
C LEU A 127 -14.17 -0.53 7.35
N GLY A 128 -14.82 -1.26 8.25
CA GLY A 128 -14.18 -2.21 9.16
C GLY A 128 -13.38 -3.30 8.44
N GLN A 129 -13.93 -3.85 7.36
CA GLN A 129 -13.26 -4.86 6.53
C GLN A 129 -12.08 -4.28 5.75
N ILE A 130 -12.26 -3.12 5.11
CA ILE A 130 -11.17 -2.39 4.42
C ILE A 130 -10.03 -2.16 5.39
N ARG A 131 -10.36 -1.66 6.58
CA ARG A 131 -9.41 -1.42 7.65
C ARG A 131 -8.62 -2.69 7.95
N LYS A 132 -9.27 -3.82 8.31
CA LYS A 132 -8.53 -5.06 8.59
C LYS A 132 -7.52 -5.43 7.48
N LEU A 133 -7.91 -5.30 6.21
CA LEU A 133 -7.02 -5.59 5.08
C LEU A 133 -5.87 -4.58 4.94
N VAL A 134 -6.13 -3.27 5.13
CA VAL A 134 -5.08 -2.24 5.12
C VAL A 134 -4.09 -2.45 6.27
N GLY A 135 -4.56 -2.84 7.45
CA GLY A 135 -3.69 -3.14 8.59
C GLY A 135 -2.74 -4.32 8.33
N ILE A 136 -3.27 -5.41 7.73
CA ILE A 136 -2.44 -6.55 7.30
C ILE A 136 -1.43 -6.08 6.24
N ASN A 137 -1.88 -5.32 5.25
CA ASN A 137 -1.02 -4.82 4.17
C ASN A 137 0.10 -3.90 4.70
N LEU A 138 -0.21 -3.06 5.69
CA LEU A 138 0.78 -2.23 6.38
C LEU A 138 1.85 -3.08 7.07
N ILE A 139 1.46 -4.12 7.81
CA ILE A 139 2.42 -5.03 8.47
C ILE A 139 3.34 -5.66 7.43
N VAL A 140 2.79 -6.20 6.33
CA VAL A 140 3.58 -6.76 5.24
C VAL A 140 4.53 -5.71 4.65
N GLY A 141 4.06 -4.49 4.42
CA GLY A 141 4.88 -3.38 3.92
C GLY A 141 6.03 -3.00 4.86
N LEU A 142 5.78 -2.95 6.16
CA LEU A 142 6.83 -2.70 7.16
C LEU A 142 7.87 -3.83 7.17
N VAL A 143 7.44 -5.09 7.03
CA VAL A 143 8.35 -6.23 6.89
C VAL A 143 9.20 -6.11 5.63
N VAL A 144 8.62 -5.70 4.50
CA VAL A 144 9.38 -5.47 3.25
C VAL A 144 10.46 -4.41 3.47
N VAL A 145 10.12 -3.28 4.09
CA VAL A 145 11.08 -2.20 4.37
C VAL A 145 12.18 -2.68 5.33
N ALA A 146 11.84 -3.46 6.35
CA ALA A 146 12.81 -4.03 7.27
C ALA A 146 13.77 -5.00 6.56
N VAL A 147 13.27 -5.91 5.72
CA VAL A 147 14.08 -6.86 4.93
C VAL A 147 15.01 -6.11 3.97
N ALA A 148 14.50 -5.09 3.27
CA ALA A 148 15.29 -4.28 2.35
C ALA A 148 16.42 -3.50 3.06
N SER A 149 16.19 -3.08 4.30
CA SER A 149 17.13 -2.31 5.11
C SER A 149 18.18 -3.21 5.77
N ALA A 150 17.75 -4.32 6.38
CA ALA A 150 18.62 -5.25 7.08
C ALA A 150 19.49 -6.08 6.13
N ARG A 151 19.04 -6.33 4.90
CA ARG A 151 19.74 -7.13 3.87
C ARG A 151 20.30 -8.44 4.44
N PRO A 152 19.44 -9.29 5.05
CA PRO A 152 19.91 -10.48 5.71
C PRO A 152 20.68 -11.38 4.72
N MET A 153 21.85 -11.84 5.15
CA MET A 153 22.66 -12.82 4.43
C MET A 153 22.05 -14.21 4.67
N LEU A 154 20.92 -14.51 4.03
CA LEU A 154 20.33 -15.86 3.98
C LEU A 154 20.59 -16.53 2.63
#